data_AF-A0A1F9DFR3-F1
#
_entry.id   AF-A0A1F9DFR3-F1
#
_cell.length_a   1.000
_cell.length_b   1.000
_cell.length_c   1.000
_cell.angle_alpha   90.00
_cell.angle_beta   90.00
_cell.angle_gamma   90.00
#
_symmetry.space_group_name_H-M   'P 1'
#
loop_
_entity.id
_entity.type
_entity.pdbx_description
1 polymer ?
#
loop_
_entity_poly.entity_id
_entity_poly.type
_entity_poly.pdbx_seq_one_letter_code
_entity_poly.pdbx_strand_id
1 'polypeptide(L)'
;MLETELGKILETLLNHGFEPPLYWATIAVNGAMAMGRYILNTESGDLDCQIIASHDVGGTFGIPINMMFTDRDGDAARVVTGRSEEPEVIFN
;
A
#
# COMPACT_ATOMS: atom_id res chain seq x y z
N MET A 1 -10.21 -0.27 10.72
CA MET A 1 -9.16 0.73 11.06
C MET A 1 -8.08 0.72 9.98
N LEU A 2 -7.37 -0.41 9.75
CA LEU A 2 -6.39 -0.55 8.65
C LEU A 2 -6.96 -0.35 7.23
N GLU A 3 -8.15 -0.89 6.95
CA GLU A 3 -8.78 -0.74 5.61
C GLU A 3 -9.10 0.72 5.26
N THR A 4 -9.48 1.52 6.25
CA THR A 4 -9.83 2.94 6.06
C THR A 4 -8.60 3.80 5.81
N GLU A 5 -7.47 3.49 6.46
CA GLU A 5 -6.20 4.19 6.24
C GLU A 5 -5.60 3.88 4.87
N LEU A 6 -5.70 2.62 4.44
CA LEU A 6 -5.21 2.19 3.13
C LEU A 6 -5.98 2.86 1.98
N GLY A 7 -7.29 3.02 2.12
CA GLY A 7 -8.10 3.78 1.17
C GLY A 7 -7.62 5.23 1.01
N LYS A 8 -7.37 5.94 2.13
CA LYS A 8 -6.83 7.31 2.10
C LYS A 8 -5.45 7.39 1.43
N ILE A 9 -4.58 6.40 1.67
CA ILE A 9 -3.27 6.32 1.03
C ILE A 9 -3.43 6.19 -0.49
N LEU A 10 -4.28 5.26 -0.95
CA LEU A 10 -4.52 5.05 -2.38
C LEU A 10 -5.11 6.29 -3.04
N GLU A 11 -6.10 6.94 -2.41
CA GLU A 11 -6.64 8.21 -2.88
C GLU A 11 -5.57 9.30 -2.98
N THR A 12 -4.68 9.39 -1.99
CA THR A 12 -3.58 10.37 -1.97
C THR A 12 -2.61 10.13 -3.14
N LEU A 13 -2.25 8.87 -3.42
CA LEU A 13 -1.39 8.51 -4.54
C LEU A 13 -2.04 8.84 -5.89
N LEU A 14 -3.30 8.46 -6.08
CA LEU A 14 -4.05 8.72 -7.31
C LEU A 14 -4.22 10.23 -7.55
N ASN A 15 -4.54 11.00 -6.51
CA ASN A 15 -4.66 12.46 -6.60
C ASN A 15 -3.31 13.14 -6.88
N HIS A 16 -2.19 12.50 -6.55
CA HIS A 16 -0.85 12.98 -6.89
C HIS A 16 -0.46 12.67 -8.34
N GLY A 17 -1.19 11.77 -9.02
CA GLY A 17 -0.96 11.41 -10.41
C GLY A 17 -0.43 10.00 -10.63
N PHE A 18 -0.32 9.16 -9.58
CA PHE A 18 0.08 7.77 -9.74
C PHE A 18 -0.97 7.01 -10.56
N GLU A 19 -0.53 6.15 -11.47
CA GLU A 19 -1.42 5.36 -12.32
C GLU A 19 -1.41 3.84 -12.01
N PRO A 20 -2.57 3.18 -11.93
CA PRO A 20 -2.60 1.72 -11.80
C PRO A 20 -1.90 0.98 -12.96
N PRO A 21 -1.30 -0.19 -12.71
CA PRO A 21 -1.25 -0.89 -11.43
C PRO A 21 -0.35 -0.20 -10.38
N LEU A 22 -0.87 -0.08 -9.15
CA LEU A 22 -0.10 0.40 -8.01
C LEU A 22 0.48 -0.80 -7.27
N TYR A 23 1.78 -1.04 -7.43
CA TYR A 23 2.50 -2.07 -6.69
C TYR A 23 2.81 -1.60 -5.29
N TRP A 24 2.79 -2.53 -4.34
CA TRP A 24 3.16 -2.22 -2.96
C TRP A 24 3.96 -3.36 -2.33
N ALA A 25 4.85 -2.98 -1.42
CA ALA A 25 5.56 -3.90 -0.55
C ALA A 25 5.64 -3.33 0.86
N THR A 26 5.52 -4.19 1.87
CA THR A 26 5.51 -3.76 3.26
C THR A 26 6.13 -4.77 4.20
N ILE A 27 6.70 -4.25 5.29
CA ILE A 27 7.21 -5.01 6.42
C ILE A 27 6.48 -4.53 7.68
N ALA A 28 5.82 -5.46 8.36
CA ALA A 28 5.13 -5.25 9.62
C ALA A 28 6.07 -5.23 10.82
N VAL A 29 5.59 -4.66 11.94
CA VAL A 29 6.35 -4.59 13.21
C VAL A 29 6.83 -5.94 13.74
N ASN A 30 6.12 -7.02 13.42
CA ASN A 30 6.45 -8.38 13.84
C ASN A 30 7.33 -9.13 12.83
N GLY A 31 7.81 -8.45 11.79
CA GLY A 31 8.61 -9.06 10.72
C GLY A 31 7.78 -9.81 9.66
N ALA A 32 6.45 -9.79 9.74
CA ALA A 32 5.61 -10.24 8.64
C ALA A 32 5.82 -9.33 7.41
N MET A 33 5.75 -9.92 6.22
CA MET A 33 5.98 -9.21 4.96
C MET A 33 4.88 -9.53 3.98
N ALA A 34 4.46 -8.53 3.21
CA ALA A 34 3.51 -8.73 2.13
C ALA A 34 3.85 -7.82 0.97
N MET A 35 3.60 -8.32 -0.23
CA MET A 35 3.65 -7.53 -1.45
C MET A 35 2.46 -7.86 -2.32
N GLY A 36 1.98 -6.85 -3.03
CA GLY A 36 0.83 -6.98 -3.89
C GLY A 36 0.74 -5.84 -4.88
N ARG A 37 -0.41 -5.76 -5.54
CA ARG A 37 -0.74 -4.65 -6.42
C ARG A 37 -2.22 -4.36 -6.41
N TYR A 38 -2.57 -3.11 -6.64
CA TYR A 38 -3.92 -2.67 -6.95
C TYR A 38 -4.05 -2.48 -8.45
N ILE A 39 -5.06 -3.09 -9.05
CA ILE A 39 -5.35 -2.99 -10.48
C ILE A 39 -6.73 -2.34 -10.65
N LEU A 40 -6.86 -1.43 -11.61
CA LEU A 40 -8.15 -0.86 -11.95
C LEU A 40 -9.03 -1.90 -12.64
N ASN A 41 -10.18 -2.19 -12.04
CA ASN A 41 -11.25 -2.93 -12.67
C ASN A 41 -11.99 -2.00 -13.64
N THR A 42 -11.88 -2.25 -14.94
CA THR A 42 -12.46 -1.37 -15.96
C THR A 42 -13.99 -1.44 -16.04
N GLU A 43 -14.62 -2.46 -15.46
CA GLU A 43 -16.07 -2.62 -15.47
C GLU A 43 -16.72 -1.89 -14.29
N SER A 44 -16.15 -2.01 -13.09
CA SER A 44 -16.68 -1.35 -11.89
C SER A 44 -16.07 0.02 -11.61
N GLY A 45 -14.86 0.29 -12.10
CA GLY A 45 -14.07 1.47 -11.74
C GLY A 45 -13.33 1.36 -10.40
N ASP A 46 -13.44 0.22 -9.72
CA ASP A 46 -12.80 0.00 -8.41
C ASP A 46 -11.36 -0.50 -8.57
N LEU A 47 -10.60 -0.47 -7.46
CA LEU A 47 -9.28 -1.08 -7.37
C LEU A 47 -9.36 -2.49 -6.77
N ASP A 48 -8.95 -3.49 -7.54
CA ASP A 48 -8.81 -4.87 -7.09
C ASP A 48 -7.42 -5.11 -6.50
N CYS A 49 -7.36 -5.60 -5.26
CA CYS A 49 -6.11 -5.95 -4.59
C CYS A 49 -5.70 -7.40 -4.89
N GLN A 50 -4.50 -7.57 -5.43
CA GLN A 50 -3.87 -8.87 -5.62
C GLN A 50 -2.62 -9.00 -4.75
N ILE A 51 -2.62 -9.94 -3.80
CA ILE A 51 -1.42 -10.33 -3.07
C ILE A 51 -0.56 -11.21 -3.97
N ILE A 52 0.70 -10.83 -4.15
CA ILE A 52 1.68 -11.54 -4.99
C ILE A 52 2.51 -12.50 -4.14
N ALA A 53 2.96 -12.04 -2.97
CA ALA A 53 3.67 -12.88 -2.02
C ALA A 53 3.44 -12.36 -0.59
N SER A 54 3.44 -13.28 0.36
CA SER A 54 3.39 -12.96 1.79
C SER A 54 4.25 -13.91 2.60
N HIS A 55 4.70 -13.42 3.74
CA HIS A 55 5.34 -14.18 4.80
C HIS A 55 4.70 -13.78 6.12
N ASP A 56 3.98 -14.71 6.75
CA ASP A 56 3.30 -14.46 8.01
C ASP A 56 4.12 -14.97 9.20
N VAL A 57 4.20 -14.16 10.25
CA VAL A 57 4.84 -14.52 11.52
C VAL A 57 3.74 -14.76 12.55
N GLY A 58 3.57 -16.02 12.96
CA GLY A 58 2.57 -16.40 13.97
C GLY A 58 1.12 -16.26 13.50
N GLY A 59 0.86 -16.30 12.19
CA GLY A 59 -0.49 -16.22 11.61
C GLY A 59 -1.14 -14.84 11.70
N THR A 60 -0.37 -13.79 11.98
CA THR A 60 -0.88 -12.41 12.07
C THR A 60 0.01 -11.45 11.26
N PHE A 61 -0.63 -10.56 10.52
CA PHE A 61 0.03 -9.44 9.88
C PHE A 61 -0.05 -8.23 10.82
N GLY A 62 1.07 -7.83 11.42
CA GLY A 62 1.12 -6.64 12.25
C GLY A 62 0.87 -5.37 11.43
N ILE A 63 0.60 -4.25 12.10
CA ILE A 63 0.44 -2.97 11.39
C ILE A 63 1.75 -2.65 10.64
N PRO A 64 1.68 -2.35 9.34
CA PRO A 64 2.85 -2.10 8.51
C PRO A 64 3.50 -0.75 8.82
N ILE A 65 4.71 -0.73 9.38
CA ILE A 65 5.42 0.52 9.72
C ILE A 65 5.98 1.26 8.51
N ASN A 66 6.33 0.53 7.45
CA ASN A 66 6.85 1.10 6.21
C ASN A 66 6.23 0.35 5.04
N MET A 67 5.62 1.10 4.14
CA MET A 67 5.13 0.62 2.86
C MET A 67 5.83 1.39 1.75
N MET A 68 6.19 0.71 0.67
CA MET A 68 6.63 1.33 -0.56
C MET A 68 5.56 1.09 -1.61
N PHE A 69 5.15 2.15 -2.30
CA PHE A 69 4.28 2.10 -3.45
C PHE A 69 5.06 2.49 -4.69
N THR A 70 4.80 1.81 -5.80
CA THR A 70 5.26 2.23 -7.13
C THR A 70 4.13 2.10 -8.13
N ASP A 71 4.13 2.95 -9.15
CA ASP A 71 3.14 2.88 -10.22
C ASP A 71 3.70 2.22 -11.50
N ARG A 72 2.93 2.29 -12.58
CA ARG A 72 3.29 1.71 -13.88
C ARG A 72 4.46 2.41 -14.59
N ASP A 73 4.71 3.67 -14.27
CA ASP A 73 5.73 4.51 -14.91
C ASP A 73 7.02 4.56 -14.07
N GLY A 74 6.97 4.00 -12.86
CA GLY A 74 8.10 3.85 -11.95
C GLY A 74 8.16 4.94 -10.90
N ASP A 75 7.14 5.79 -10.80
CA ASP A 75 7.02 6.76 -9.73
C ASP A 75 6.84 6.03 -8.40
N ALA A 76 7.43 6.57 -7.34
CA ALA A 76 7.54 5.88 -6.06
C ALA A 76 7.15 6.77 -4.90
N ALA A 77 6.37 6.21 -3.97
CA ALA A 77 5.99 6.87 -2.73
C ALA A 77 6.24 5.93 -1.55
N ARG A 78 6.84 6.47 -0.50
CA ARG A 78 7.00 5.78 0.76
C ARG A 78 5.89 6.20 1.72
N VAL A 79 5.25 5.23 2.35
CA VAL A 79 4.28 5.46 3.41
C VAL A 79 4.84 4.98 4.73
N VAL A 80 4.80 5.84 5.75
CA VAL A 80 5.26 5.52 7.10
C VAL A 80 4.07 5.61 8.04
N THR A 81 3.79 4.53 8.77
CA THR A 81 2.73 4.50 9.79
C THR A 81 3.34 4.47 11.19
N GLY A 82 2.58 4.93 12.19
CA GLY A 82 3.00 4.90 13.60
C GLY A 82 3.99 6.00 14.02
N ARG A 83 4.37 6.91 13.12
CA ARG A 83 5.09 8.16 13.48
C ARG A 83 4.16 9.30 13.89
N SER A 84 2.91 9.27 13.44
CA SER A 84 1.87 10.26 13.75
C SER A 84 0.50 9.56 13.85
N GLU A 85 -0.55 10.30 14.21
CA GLU A 85 -1.93 9.77 14.23
C GLU A 85 -2.42 9.36 12.84
N GLU A 86 -1.84 9.91 11.76
CA GLU A 86 -2.16 9.54 10.38
C GLU A 86 -0.92 8.99 9.61
N PRO A 87 -1.12 8.17 8.55
CA PRO A 87 -0.04 7.74 7.67
C PRO A 87 0.63 8.93 6.97
N GLU A 88 1.95 8.99 6.99
CA GLU A 88 2.73 9.99 6.26
C GLU A 88 3.10 9.44 4.88
N VAL A 89 2.70 10.13 3.81
CA VAL A 89 3.03 9.78 2.41
C VAL A 89 4.14 10.70 1.90
N ILE A 90 5.25 10.13 1.48
CA ILE A 90 6.47 10.82 1.05
C ILE A 90 6.73 10.43 -0.41
N PHE A 91 6.59 11.39 -1.32
CA PHE A 91 6.84 11.22 -2.76
C PHE A 91 8.33 11.42 -3.07
N ASN A 92 8.88 10.60 -3.98
CA ASN A 92 10.26 10.71 -4.44
C ASN A 92 10.35 11.26 -5.86
#